data_AF-A0A660LVU5-F1
#
_entry.id   AF-A0A660LVU5-F1
#
_cell.length_a   1.000
_cell.length_b   1.000
_cell.length_c   1.000
_cell.angle_alpha   90.00
_cell.angle_beta   90.00
_cell.angle_gamma   90.00
#
_symmetry.space_group_name_H-M   'P 1'
#
loop_
_entity.id
_entity.type
_entity.pdbx_description
1 polymer ?
#
loop_
_entity_poly.entity_id
_entity_poly.type
_entity_poly.pdbx_seq_one_letter_code
_entity_poly.pdbx_strand_id
1 'polypeptide(L)'
;KKEAKELSDALNRAVASYLDENKTPNATLDTRESHFYLALFWAREMAKSGGILSKIFENLADELEKNESEILKEIRQNDGASVEFGGYYLPDEVRANEVMRPSKILNQIIG
;
A
#
# COMPACT_ATOMS: atom_id res chain seq x y z
N LYS A 1 14.63 -6.25 -18.59
CA LYS A 1 13.33 -6.20 -19.36
C LYS A 1 12.39 -7.33 -18.91
N LYS A 2 12.91 -8.48 -18.48
CA LYS A 2 12.11 -9.61 -18.01
C LYS A 2 11.46 -9.32 -16.65
N GLU A 3 12.18 -8.62 -15.79
CA GLU A 3 11.79 -8.19 -14.44
C GLU A 3 10.65 -7.16 -14.48
N ALA A 4 10.74 -6.18 -15.39
CA ALA A 4 9.68 -5.20 -15.59
C ALA A 4 8.39 -5.85 -16.11
N LYS A 5 8.50 -6.87 -16.98
CA LYS A 5 7.36 -7.65 -17.43
C LYS A 5 6.75 -8.45 -16.28
N GLU A 6 7.59 -9.10 -15.47
CA GLU A 6 7.16 -9.83 -14.27
C GLU A 6 6.38 -8.95 -13.30
N LEU A 7 6.90 -7.75 -13.01
CA LEU A 7 6.23 -6.73 -12.19
C LEU A 7 4.86 -6.34 -12.77
N SER A 8 4.79 -6.08 -14.08
CA SER A 8 3.55 -5.72 -14.76
C SER A 8 2.53 -6.85 -14.74
N ASP A 9 2.96 -8.09 -14.99
CA ASP A 9 2.07 -9.26 -15.01
C ASP A 9 1.50 -9.53 -13.61
N ALA A 10 2.32 -9.38 -12.56
CA ALA A 10 1.86 -9.48 -11.18
C ALA A 10 0.93 -8.34 -10.77
N LEU A 11 1.22 -7.10 -11.20
CA LEU A 11 0.36 -5.96 -10.92
C LEU A 11 -1.03 -6.14 -11.55
N ASN A 12 -1.11 -6.64 -12.78
CA ASN A 12 -2.39 -6.93 -13.43
C ASN A 12 -3.22 -7.96 -12.63
N ARG A 13 -2.60 -9.01 -12.10
CA ARG A 13 -3.28 -9.98 -11.23
C ARG A 13 -3.70 -9.37 -9.90
N ALA A 14 -2.84 -8.54 -9.30
CA ALA A 14 -3.13 -7.85 -8.06
C ALA A 14 -4.31 -6.89 -8.19
N VAL A 15 -4.43 -6.18 -9.33
CA VAL A 15 -5.59 -5.32 -9.63
C VAL A 15 -6.88 -6.14 -9.71
N ALA A 16 -6.84 -7.34 -10.29
CA ALA A 16 -8.01 -8.22 -10.30
C ALA A 16 -8.44 -8.59 -8.87
N SER A 17 -7.51 -9.08 -8.03
CA SER A 17 -7.80 -9.39 -6.62
C SER A 17 -8.29 -8.17 -5.82
N TYR A 18 -7.69 -7.01 -6.07
CA TYR A 18 -8.07 -5.74 -5.45
C TYR A 18 -9.50 -5.32 -5.77
N LEU A 19 -9.94 -5.55 -7.01
CA LEU A 19 -11.32 -5.30 -7.44
C LEU A 19 -12.28 -6.37 -6.89
N ASP A 20 -11.89 -7.64 -6.95
CA ASP A 20 -12.71 -8.77 -6.46
C ASP A 20 -12.98 -8.68 -4.95
N GLU A 21 -11.98 -8.26 -4.17
CA GLU A 21 -12.10 -8.06 -2.71
C GLU A 21 -12.67 -6.68 -2.34
N ASN A 22 -13.08 -5.88 -3.34
CA ASN A 22 -13.65 -4.54 -3.18
C ASN A 22 -12.80 -3.63 -2.27
N LYS A 23 -11.48 -3.65 -2.47
CA LYS A 23 -10.52 -2.82 -1.71
C LYS A 23 -10.27 -1.45 -2.35
N THR A 24 -11.15 -1.03 -3.25
CA THR A 24 -11.17 0.32 -3.84
C THR A 24 -11.63 1.37 -2.83
N PRO A 25 -11.18 2.63 -2.97
CA PRO A 25 -11.65 3.71 -2.12
C PRO A 25 -13.17 3.83 -2.21
N ASN A 26 -13.84 3.92 -1.07
CA ASN A 26 -15.28 4.01 -0.96
C ASN A 26 -15.65 4.80 0.30
N ALA A 27 -16.94 4.77 0.70
CA ALA A 27 -17.41 5.54 1.85
C ALA A 27 -16.73 5.16 3.18
N THR A 28 -16.14 3.97 3.30
CA THR A 28 -15.50 3.47 4.52
C THR A 28 -14.00 3.23 4.38
N LEU A 29 -13.50 3.08 3.15
CA LEU A 29 -12.10 2.79 2.87
C LEU A 29 -11.47 3.98 2.14
N ASP A 30 -10.45 4.58 2.74
CA ASP A 30 -9.75 5.71 2.14
C ASP A 30 -8.68 5.24 1.12
N THR A 31 -8.27 6.16 0.24
CA THR A 31 -7.15 6.06 -0.70
C THR A 31 -5.89 5.45 -0.10
N ARG A 32 -5.50 5.87 1.11
CA ARG A 32 -4.31 5.36 1.83
C ARG A 32 -4.41 3.86 2.14
N GLU A 33 -5.57 3.43 2.62
CA GLU A 33 -5.84 2.01 2.89
C GLU A 33 -5.90 1.19 1.60
N SER A 34 -6.52 1.77 0.57
CA SER A 34 -6.59 1.15 -0.76
C SER A 34 -5.20 0.92 -1.34
N HIS A 35 -4.28 1.88 -1.19
CA HIS A 35 -2.88 1.69 -1.60
C HIS A 35 -2.17 0.60 -0.81
N PHE A 36 -2.45 0.48 0.51
CA PHE A 36 -1.93 -0.63 1.31
C PHE A 36 -2.40 -1.98 0.75
N TYR A 37 -3.69 -2.15 0.47
CA TYR A 37 -4.20 -3.41 -0.09
C TYR A 37 -3.63 -3.71 -1.48
N LEU A 38 -3.48 -2.69 -2.33
CA LEU A 38 -2.82 -2.87 -3.63
C LEU A 38 -1.37 -3.36 -3.47
N ALA A 39 -0.60 -2.77 -2.54
CA ALA A 39 0.76 -3.20 -2.24
C ALA A 39 0.80 -4.65 -1.71
N LEU A 40 -0.11 -5.01 -0.80
CA LEU A 40 -0.24 -6.36 -0.27
C LEU A 40 -0.54 -7.39 -1.37
N PHE A 41 -1.55 -7.14 -2.21
CA PHE A 41 -1.89 -8.06 -3.29
C PHE A 41 -0.78 -8.16 -4.33
N TRP A 42 -0.10 -7.05 -4.63
CA TRP A 42 1.02 -7.08 -5.55
C TRP A 42 2.19 -7.89 -4.99
N ALA A 43 2.49 -7.76 -3.70
CA ALA A 43 3.51 -8.57 -3.05
C ALA A 43 3.17 -10.06 -3.07
N ARG A 44 1.91 -10.42 -2.78
CA ARG A 44 1.41 -11.81 -2.91
C ARG A 44 1.57 -12.36 -4.33
N GLU A 45 1.19 -11.58 -5.34
CA GLU A 45 1.25 -12.03 -6.74
C GLU A 45 2.68 -12.08 -7.30
N MET A 46 3.58 -11.26 -6.75
CA MET A 46 5.02 -11.34 -7.02
C MET A 46 5.68 -12.53 -6.32
N ALA A 47 5.28 -12.85 -5.09
CA ALA A 47 5.76 -14.05 -4.39
C ALA A 47 5.43 -15.34 -5.20
N LYS A 48 4.30 -15.35 -5.92
CA LYS A 48 3.86 -16.46 -6.77
C LYS A 48 4.45 -16.47 -8.19
N SER A 49 5.12 -15.39 -8.64
CA SER A 49 5.57 -15.28 -10.04
C SER A 49 6.66 -16.28 -10.42
N GLY A 50 7.35 -16.88 -9.43
CA GLY A 50 8.45 -17.84 -9.62
C GLY A 50 9.69 -17.25 -10.30
N GLY A 51 9.79 -15.92 -10.38
CA GLY A 51 10.89 -15.20 -10.98
C GLY A 51 11.98 -14.82 -9.97
N ILE A 52 12.93 -14.00 -10.44
CA ILE A 52 14.11 -13.60 -9.63
C ILE A 52 13.67 -12.76 -8.43
N LEU A 53 12.57 -12.03 -8.56
CA LEU A 53 12.06 -11.13 -7.52
C LEU A 53 11.16 -11.84 -6.50
N SER A 54 10.64 -13.03 -6.80
CA SER A 54 9.64 -13.70 -5.95
C SER A 54 10.10 -13.86 -4.50
N LYS A 55 11.38 -14.23 -4.28
CA LYS A 55 11.91 -14.42 -2.92
C LYS A 55 11.94 -13.14 -2.09
N ILE A 56 12.15 -12.00 -2.72
CA ILE A 56 12.13 -10.69 -2.04
C ILE A 56 10.69 -10.36 -1.66
N PHE A 57 9.74 -10.59 -2.58
CA PHE A 57 8.33 -10.31 -2.36
C PHE A 57 7.63 -11.31 -1.44
N GLU A 58 8.13 -12.53 -1.25
CA GLU A 58 7.67 -13.46 -0.22
C GLU A 58 7.79 -12.83 1.18
N ASN A 59 8.97 -12.32 1.53
CA ASN A 59 9.17 -11.68 2.83
C ASN A 59 8.32 -10.41 2.98
N LEU A 60 8.22 -9.61 1.92
CA LEU A 60 7.39 -8.40 1.93
C LEU A 60 5.90 -8.73 2.12
N ALA A 61 5.39 -9.75 1.42
CA ALA A 61 4.01 -10.19 1.57
C ALA A 61 3.75 -10.66 3.01
N ASP A 62 4.63 -11.50 3.55
CA ASP A 62 4.53 -12.00 4.93
C ASP A 62 4.51 -10.85 5.96
N GLU A 63 5.37 -9.85 5.81
CA GLU A 63 5.42 -8.70 6.72
C GLU A 63 4.16 -7.83 6.63
N LEU A 64 3.66 -7.57 5.42
CA LEU A 64 2.43 -6.81 5.21
C LEU A 64 1.20 -7.56 5.77
N GLU A 65 1.11 -8.88 5.56
CA GLU A 65 0.02 -9.71 6.10
C GLU A 65 0.02 -9.75 7.62
N LYS A 66 1.19 -10.01 8.23
CA LYS A 66 1.32 -10.10 9.70
C LYS A 66 0.95 -8.80 10.39
N ASN A 67 1.20 -7.66 9.73
CA ASN A 67 0.97 -6.33 10.29
C ASN A 67 -0.30 -5.65 9.77
N GLU A 68 -1.12 -6.32 8.95
CA GLU A 68 -2.30 -5.73 8.29
C GLU A 68 -3.20 -4.95 9.26
N SER A 69 -3.61 -5.57 10.36
CA SER A 69 -4.51 -4.94 11.33
C SER A 69 -3.90 -3.71 12.01
N GLU A 70 -2.60 -3.72 12.30
CA GLU A 70 -1.96 -2.58 12.98
C GLU A 70 -1.67 -1.46 11.99
N ILE A 71 -1.28 -1.77 10.75
CA ILE A 71 -1.11 -0.80 9.67
C ILE A 71 -2.43 -0.07 9.40
N LEU A 72 -3.54 -0.80 9.23
CA LEU A 72 -4.85 -0.19 8.99
C LEU A 72 -5.30 0.69 10.17
N LYS A 73 -4.98 0.28 11.39
CA LYS A 73 -5.26 1.08 12.59
C LYS A 73 -4.43 2.37 12.64
N GLU A 74 -3.14 2.32 12.29
CA GLU A 74 -2.30 3.52 12.19
C GLU A 74 -2.80 4.47 11.09
N ILE A 75 -3.25 3.94 9.95
CA ILE A 75 -3.81 4.76 8.86
C ILE A 75 -5.08 5.50 9.32
N ARG A 76 -5.98 4.80 10.02
CA ARG A 76 -7.26 5.35 10.48
C ARG A 76 -7.17 6.20 11.74
N GLN A 77 -6.03 6.21 12.44
CA GLN A 77 -5.91 6.83 13.77
C GLN A 77 -6.35 8.30 13.78
N ASN A 78 -6.17 9.01 12.66
CA ASN A 78 -6.49 10.44 12.52
C ASN A 78 -7.67 10.71 11.59
N ASP A 79 -8.50 9.69 11.29
CA ASP A 79 -9.67 9.90 10.44
C ASP A 79 -10.67 10.85 11.10
N GLY A 80 -11.16 11.81 10.33
CA GLY A 80 -12.05 12.87 10.81
C GLY A 80 -11.36 14.02 11.56
N ALA A 81 -10.04 13.95 11.79
CA ALA A 81 -9.28 15.07 12.32
C ALA A 81 -9.04 16.13 11.23
N SER A 82 -9.01 17.40 11.64
CA SER A 82 -8.53 18.47 10.76
C SER A 82 -7.02 18.35 10.57
N VAL A 83 -6.57 18.56 9.34
CA VAL A 83 -5.17 18.39 8.96
C VAL A 83 -4.65 19.63 8.25
N GLU A 84 -3.47 20.09 8.64
CA GLU A 84 -2.81 21.27 8.11
C GLU A 84 -1.72 20.91 7.10
N PHE A 85 -2.00 21.12 5.81
CA PHE A 85 -1.04 20.86 4.74
C PHE A 85 -0.03 22.00 4.50
N GLY A 86 -0.15 23.13 5.19
CA GLY A 86 0.75 24.28 5.00
C GLY A 86 0.57 25.05 3.67
N GLY A 87 -0.47 24.72 2.91
CA GLY A 87 -0.81 25.35 1.63
C GLY A 87 -1.87 24.51 0.90
N TYR A 88 -2.59 25.14 -0.04
CA TYR A 88 -3.60 24.45 -0.84
C TYR A 88 -3.07 24.09 -2.24
N TYR A 89 -2.63 25.08 -3.01
CA TYR A 89 -2.06 24.86 -4.35
C TYR A 89 -0.62 24.35 -4.33
N LEU A 90 0.12 24.71 -3.27
CA LEU A 90 1.49 24.26 -3.03
C LEU A 90 1.59 23.89 -1.54
N PRO A 91 1.16 22.69 -1.15
CA PRO A 91 1.29 22.23 0.22
C PRO A 91 2.76 22.08 0.60
N ASP A 92 3.04 22.18 1.90
CA ASP A 92 4.35 21.85 2.45
C ASP A 92 4.61 20.35 2.27
N GLU A 93 5.73 20.01 1.64
CA GLU A 93 6.05 18.64 1.25
C GLU A 93 6.24 17.72 2.46
N VAL A 94 6.83 18.23 3.55
CA VAL A 94 7.07 17.46 4.77
C VAL A 94 5.73 17.12 5.41
N ARG A 95 4.86 18.12 5.60
CA ARG A 95 3.51 17.91 6.15
C ARG A 95 2.66 17.01 5.29
N ALA A 96 2.67 17.19 3.97
CA ALA A 96 1.92 16.34 3.06
C ALA A 96 2.36 14.87 3.15
N ASN A 97 3.67 14.61 3.21
CA ASN A 97 4.21 13.26 3.39
C ASN A 97 3.81 12.64 4.74
N GLU A 98 3.90 13.38 5.84
CA GLU A 98 3.50 12.90 7.16
C GLU A 98 2.02 12.52 7.22
N VAL A 99 1.16 13.31 6.58
CA VAL A 99 -0.29 13.08 6.53
C VAL A 99 -0.66 11.90 5.64
N MET A 100 -0.01 11.78 4.49
CA MET A 100 -0.32 10.75 3.49
C MET A 100 0.34 9.41 3.80
N ARG A 101 1.40 9.39 4.61
CA ARG A 101 2.10 8.18 5.07
C ARG A 101 2.07 8.03 6.60
N PRO A 102 0.87 7.99 7.23
CA PRO A 102 0.75 8.02 8.70
C PRO A 102 1.21 6.73 9.39
N SER A 103 1.20 5.59 8.68
CA SER A 103 1.61 4.30 9.24
C SER A 103 3.14 4.16 9.27
N LYS A 104 3.69 4.13 10.48
CA LYS A 104 5.12 3.92 10.71
C LYS A 104 5.52 2.50 10.35
N ILE A 105 4.66 1.52 10.65
CA ILE A 105 4.92 0.12 10.33
C ILE A 105 5.00 -0.06 8.81
N LEU A 106 4.03 0.48 8.07
CA LEU A 106 4.03 0.40 6.61
C LEU A 106 5.26 1.07 6.00
N ASN A 107 5.63 2.26 6.50
CA ASN A 107 6.82 2.97 6.04
C ASN A 107 8.11 2.19 6.33
N GLN A 108 8.19 1.50 7.47
CA GLN A 108 9.36 0.68 7.79
C GLN A 108 9.48 -0.56 6.90
N ILE A 109 8.35 -1.18 6.53
CA ILE A 109 8.32 -2.35 5.65
C ILE A 109 8.69 -1.97 4.21
N ILE A 110 8.24 -0.81 3.71
CA ILE A 110 8.39 -0.42 2.29
C ILE A 110 9.61 0.48 2.03
N GLY A 111 10.00 1.35 2.98
CA GLY A 111 11.03 2.38 2.79
C GLY A 111 10.47 3.79 2.60
#